data_AF-A0A424XVA3-F1
#
_entry.id   AF-A0A424XVA3-F1
#
_cell.length_a   1.000
_cell.length_b   1.000
_cell.length_c   1.000
_cell.angle_alpha   90.00
_cell.angle_beta   90.00
_cell.angle_gamma   90.00
#
_symmetry.space_group_name_H-M   'P 1'
#
loop_
_entity.id
_entity.type
_entity.pdbx_description
1 polymer ?
#
loop_
_entity_poly.entity_id
_entity_poly.type
_entity_poly.pdbx_seq_one_letter_code
_entity_poly.pdbx_strand_id
1 'polypeptide(L)'
;GIASAPNNIEFFSVDNAVEELLVFCVGEGAFQARATWDSLGDISQGDFTPLSISTQELAQRTLETIDKAIIHKDKIRASLGAMQNRMENTITNLTIQSENLQMSESRISDADIASEMTEFVRHQIVSQGAVSMLAQANSLPRMALQLMQG
;
A
#
# COMPACT_ATOMS: atom_id res chain seq x y z
N GLY A 1 4.31 -60.48 -1.15
CA GLY A 1 3.63 -59.84 0.00
C GLY A 1 4.57 -58.81 0.56
N ILE A 2 4.30 -57.54 0.29
CA ILE A 2 5.05 -56.42 0.88
C ILE A 2 4.12 -55.78 1.91
N ALA A 3 4.48 -55.90 3.18
CA ALA A 3 3.75 -55.30 4.28
C ALA A 3 3.91 -53.78 4.20
N SER A 4 2.77 -53.09 4.15
CA SER A 4 2.67 -51.63 4.28
C SER A 4 3.17 -51.23 5.67
N ALA A 5 4.18 -50.34 5.70
CA ALA A 5 4.70 -49.75 6.92
C ALA A 5 3.59 -48.95 7.65
N PRO A 6 3.61 -48.87 8.98
CA PRO A 6 2.63 -48.07 9.72
C PRO A 6 2.81 -46.58 9.35
N ASN A 7 1.72 -45.94 8.91
CA ASN A 7 1.66 -44.49 8.65
C ASN A 7 2.11 -43.73 9.91
N ASN A 8 3.26 -43.07 9.85
CA ASN A 8 3.77 -42.21 10.92
C ASN A 8 2.88 -40.95 10.97
N ILE A 9 2.13 -40.76 12.06
CA ILE A 9 1.30 -39.57 12.25
C ILE A 9 2.14 -38.53 12.99
N GLU A 10 2.55 -37.48 12.28
CA GLU A 10 3.32 -36.37 12.83
C GLU A 10 2.38 -35.27 13.33
N PHE A 11 2.54 -34.86 14.58
CA PHE A 11 1.76 -33.79 15.20
C PHE A 11 2.61 -32.52 15.28
N PHE A 12 2.18 -31.46 14.59
CA PHE A 12 2.77 -30.13 14.69
C PHE A 12 1.76 -29.17 15.34
N SER A 13 2.08 -28.66 16.53
CA SER A 13 1.27 -27.68 17.25
C SER A 13 1.97 -26.34 17.29
N VAL A 14 1.27 -25.27 16.90
CA VAL A 14 1.75 -23.89 16.99
C VAL A 14 0.85 -23.14 17.97
N ASP A 15 1.43 -22.69 19.09
CA ASP A 15 0.69 -21.89 20.08
C ASP A 15 0.69 -20.42 19.67
N ASN A 16 -0.51 -19.89 19.41
CA ASN A 16 -0.82 -18.47 19.21
C ASN A 16 0.03 -17.73 18.15
N ALA A 17 -0.38 -17.82 16.88
CA ALA A 17 0.24 -17.08 15.77
C ALA A 17 -0.28 -15.63 15.69
N VAL A 18 0.64 -14.65 15.64
CA VAL A 18 0.33 -13.22 15.39
C VAL A 18 0.27 -12.87 13.89
N GLU A 19 0.61 -13.81 13.02
CA GLU A 19 0.63 -13.71 11.55
C GLU A 19 -0.10 -14.91 10.91
N GLU A 20 -0.35 -14.85 9.59
CA GLU A 20 -1.04 -15.91 8.84
C GLU A 20 -0.16 -17.16 8.69
N LEU A 21 -0.65 -18.32 9.17
CA LEU A 21 0.06 -19.60 9.08
C LEU A 21 -0.26 -20.31 7.75
N LEU A 22 0.74 -20.40 6.86
CA LEU A 22 0.64 -21.11 5.59
C LEU A 22 1.33 -22.48 5.69
N VAL A 23 0.59 -23.57 5.51
CA VAL A 23 1.12 -24.94 5.55
C VAL A 23 1.06 -25.56 4.15
N PHE A 24 2.22 -25.95 3.61
CA PHE A 24 2.32 -26.71 2.36
C PHE A 24 2.49 -28.19 2.67
N CYS A 25 1.52 -29.01 2.24
CA CYS A 25 1.63 -30.47 2.31
C CYS A 25 2.18 -31.00 0.98
N VAL A 26 3.18 -31.90 1.03
CA VAL A 26 3.76 -32.57 -0.13
C VAL A 26 3.69 -34.08 0.11
N GLY A 27 2.95 -34.83 -0.73
CA GLY A 27 2.81 -36.29 -0.65
C GLY A 27 1.36 -36.80 -0.70
N GLU A 28 1.17 -38.11 -0.67
CA GLU A 28 -0.15 -38.76 -0.51
C GLU A 28 -0.41 -39.09 0.97
N GLY A 29 -1.45 -38.49 1.56
CA GLY A 29 -1.87 -38.71 2.94
C GLY A 29 -3.07 -37.85 3.32
N ALA A 30 -3.78 -38.24 4.38
CA ALA A 30 -4.89 -37.44 4.93
C ALA A 30 -4.33 -36.38 5.91
N PHE A 31 -4.24 -35.13 5.46
CA PHE A 31 -3.89 -33.99 6.30
C PHE A 31 -5.14 -33.43 7.00
N GLN A 32 -5.15 -33.39 8.33
CA GLN A 32 -6.22 -32.77 9.12
C GLN A 32 -5.66 -31.55 9.87
N ALA A 33 -6.00 -30.34 9.42
CA ALA A 33 -5.75 -29.11 10.17
C ALA A 33 -6.98 -28.77 11.03
N ARG A 34 -6.79 -28.63 12.34
CA ARG A 34 -7.82 -28.14 13.27
C ARG A 34 -7.33 -26.84 13.90
N ALA A 35 -7.88 -25.71 13.45
CA ALA A 35 -7.69 -24.43 14.12
C ALA A 35 -8.73 -24.30 15.25
N THR A 36 -8.27 -24.26 16.50
CA THR A 36 -9.11 -23.94 17.67
C THR A 36 -8.83 -22.49 18.08
N TRP A 37 -9.84 -21.63 17.96
CA TRP A 37 -9.77 -20.22 18.34
C TRP A 37 -10.08 -20.06 19.84
N ASP A 38 -9.29 -20.69 20.71
CA ASP A 38 -9.48 -20.66 22.18
C ASP A 38 -8.88 -19.40 22.84
N SER A 39 -8.74 -18.30 22.10
CA SER A 39 -8.30 -17.01 22.65
C SER A 39 -9.42 -15.98 22.75
N LEU A 40 -10.61 -16.28 22.22
CA LEU A 40 -11.81 -15.53 22.51
C LEU A 40 -12.61 -16.36 23.50
N GLY A 41 -12.20 -16.28 24.78
CA GLY A 41 -12.97 -16.83 25.88
C GLY A 41 -14.44 -16.47 25.66
N ASP A 42 -15.28 -17.49 25.71
CA ASP A 42 -16.72 -17.45 25.47
C ASP A 42 -17.31 -16.10 25.90
N ILE A 43 -17.58 -15.22 24.93
CA ILE A 43 -18.40 -14.02 25.15
C ILE A 43 -19.86 -14.44 25.04
N SER A 44 -20.23 -15.56 25.68
CA SER A 44 -21.63 -15.83 25.90
C SER A 44 -22.15 -14.66 26.72
N GLN A 45 -22.96 -13.84 26.06
CA GLN A 45 -23.91 -12.96 26.71
C GLN A 45 -24.74 -13.83 27.66
N GLY A 46 -24.26 -14.02 28.89
CA GLY A 46 -24.79 -15.10 29.70
C GLY A 46 -24.42 -15.06 31.17
N ASP A 47 -23.38 -14.33 31.58
CA ASP A 47 -23.03 -14.28 33.01
C ASP A 47 -22.49 -12.92 33.44
N PHE A 48 -23.24 -11.86 33.11
CA PHE A 48 -23.34 -10.76 34.07
C PHE A 48 -24.24 -11.23 35.21
N THR A 49 -23.79 -12.22 36.01
CA THR A 49 -24.32 -12.35 37.37
C THR A 49 -24.19 -10.96 37.98
N PRO A 50 -25.25 -10.36 38.53
CA PRO A 50 -25.16 -9.03 39.12
C PRO A 50 -23.95 -9.04 40.05
N LEU A 51 -22.97 -8.15 39.79
CA LEU A 51 -21.76 -7.95 40.58
C LEU A 51 -22.17 -7.63 42.03
N SER A 52 -22.47 -8.67 42.79
CA SER A 52 -23.02 -8.55 44.12
C SER A 52 -21.88 -8.77 45.08
N ILE A 53 -21.45 -7.71 45.75
CA ILE A 53 -20.38 -7.74 46.76
C ILE A 53 -20.97 -8.16 48.13
N SER A 54 -22.15 -8.80 48.13
CA SER A 54 -22.88 -9.12 49.36
C SER A 54 -22.20 -10.18 50.22
N THR A 55 -21.30 -10.98 49.66
CA THR A 55 -20.52 -12.00 50.38
C THR A 55 -19.05 -11.94 49.94
N GLN A 56 -18.14 -12.40 50.80
CA GLN A 56 -16.70 -12.42 50.50
C GLN A 56 -16.36 -13.25 49.26
N GLU A 57 -17.04 -14.39 49.08
CA GLU A 57 -16.84 -15.25 47.91
C GLU A 57 -17.32 -14.58 46.62
N LEU A 58 -18.48 -13.92 46.63
CA LEU A 58 -18.99 -13.21 45.46
C LEU A 58 -18.14 -11.98 45.10
N ALA A 59 -17.58 -11.29 46.10
CA ALA A 59 -16.64 -10.20 45.90
C ALA A 59 -15.35 -10.70 45.20
N GLN A 60 -14.83 -11.86 45.57
CA GLN A 60 -13.64 -12.44 44.96
C GLN A 60 -13.90 -12.86 43.50
N ARG A 61 -15.02 -13.53 43.21
CA ARG A 61 -15.42 -13.86 41.84
C ARG A 61 -15.63 -12.62 40.97
N THR A 62 -16.22 -11.57 41.54
CA THR A 62 -16.40 -10.27 40.88
C THR A 62 -15.07 -9.65 40.47
N LEU A 63 -14.06 -9.67 41.36
CA LEU A 63 -12.73 -9.16 41.06
C LEU A 63 -12.05 -9.93 39.92
N GLU A 64 -12.18 -11.25 39.89
CA GLU A 64 -11.65 -12.08 38.81
C GLU A 64 -12.30 -11.76 37.45
N THR A 65 -13.61 -11.53 37.42
CA THR A 65 -14.31 -11.13 36.18
C THR A 65 -13.88 -9.74 35.71
N ILE A 66 -13.69 -8.79 36.63
CA ILE A 66 -13.18 -7.44 36.31
C ILE A 66 -11.75 -7.54 35.75
N ASP A 67 -10.88 -8.33 36.36
CA ASP A 67 -9.50 -8.50 35.90
C ASP A 67 -9.44 -9.06 34.47
N LYS A 68 -10.25 -10.09 34.18
CA LYS A 68 -10.42 -10.61 32.81
C LYS A 68 -10.92 -9.56 31.83
N ALA A 69 -11.89 -8.73 32.23
CA ALA A 69 -12.42 -7.66 31.40
C ALA A 69 -11.37 -6.56 31.14
N ILE A 70 -10.53 -6.24 32.12
CA ILE A 70 -9.41 -5.30 31.98
C ILE A 70 -8.39 -5.85 30.99
N ILE A 71 -7.94 -7.10 31.17
CA ILE A 71 -7.01 -7.76 30.26
C ILE A 71 -7.56 -7.78 28.82
N HIS A 72 -8.85 -8.05 28.66
CA HIS A 72 -9.49 -8.05 27.34
C HIS A 72 -9.49 -6.65 26.70
N LYS A 73 -9.88 -5.62 27.44
CA LYS A 73 -9.82 -4.22 26.99
C LYS A 73 -8.39 -3.83 26.60
N ASP A 74 -7.40 -4.24 27.38
CA ASP A 74 -6.00 -3.91 27.12
C ASP A 74 -5.48 -4.64 25.87
N LYS A 75 -5.90 -5.88 25.61
CA LYS A 75 -5.64 -6.57 24.32
C LYS A 75 -6.23 -5.81 23.13
N ILE A 76 -7.48 -5.33 23.24
CA ILE A 76 -8.10 -4.52 22.17
C ILE A 76 -7.31 -3.22 21.97
N ARG A 77 -6.92 -2.53 23.04
CA ARG A 77 -6.10 -1.31 22.96
C ARG A 77 -4.75 -1.55 22.31
N ALA A 78 -4.07 -2.65 22.65
CA ALA A 78 -2.81 -3.04 22.04
C ALA A 78 -2.97 -3.31 20.55
N SER A 79 -4.01 -4.05 20.15
CA SER A 79 -4.32 -4.30 18.74
C SER A 79 -4.63 -3.01 17.98
N LEU A 80 -5.36 -2.08 18.60
CA LEU A 80 -5.66 -0.79 17.98
C LEU A 80 -4.40 0.06 17.81
N GLY A 81 -3.50 0.08 18.81
CA GLY A 81 -2.21 0.75 18.70
C GLY A 81 -1.33 0.17 17.59
N ALA A 82 -1.30 -1.16 17.45
CA ALA A 82 -0.61 -1.81 16.34
C ALA A 82 -1.20 -1.43 14.97
N MET A 83 -2.53 -1.36 14.86
CA MET A 83 -3.20 -0.90 13.64
C MET A 83 -2.90 0.58 13.34
N GLN A 84 -2.86 1.45 14.36
CA GLN A 84 -2.47 2.85 14.20
C GLN A 84 -1.04 2.98 13.65
N ASN A 85 -0.07 2.25 14.23
CA ASN A 85 1.32 2.24 13.74
C ASN A 85 1.42 1.78 12.28
N ARG A 86 0.66 0.74 11.90
CA ARG A 86 0.60 0.27 10.51
C ARG A 86 -0.02 1.32 9.59
N MET A 87 -1.06 2.01 10.04
CA MET A 87 -1.74 3.05 9.28
C MET A 87 -0.83 4.26 9.07
N GLU A 88 -0.12 4.71 10.10
CA GLU A 88 0.88 5.79 10.03
C GLU A 88 2.03 5.45 9.07
N ASN A 89 2.57 4.23 9.15
CA ASN A 89 3.59 3.77 8.21
C ASN A 89 3.07 3.70 6.77
N THR A 90 1.83 3.23 6.58
CA THR A 90 1.18 3.15 5.26
C THR A 90 0.97 4.54 4.68
N ILE A 91 0.46 5.49 5.48
CA ILE A 91 0.27 6.88 5.09
C ILE A 91 1.61 7.50 4.68
N THR A 92 2.65 7.33 5.51
CA THR A 92 3.98 7.88 5.22
C THR A 92 4.53 7.33 3.91
N ASN A 93 4.41 6.03 3.69
CA ASN A 93 4.84 5.38 2.45
C ASN A 93 4.06 5.89 1.23
N LEU A 94 2.73 5.99 1.33
CA LEU A 94 1.87 6.51 0.25
C LEU A 94 2.17 7.98 -0.06
N THR A 95 2.42 8.81 0.94
CA THR A 95 2.81 10.22 0.74
C THR A 95 4.12 10.32 -0.04
N ILE A 96 5.14 9.54 0.35
CA ILE A 96 6.42 9.51 -0.37
C ILE A 96 6.23 9.01 -1.82
N GLN A 97 5.41 7.98 -2.03
CA GLN A 97 5.08 7.52 -3.39
C GLN A 97 4.37 8.60 -4.20
N SER A 98 3.39 9.29 -3.62
CA SER A 98 2.68 10.38 -4.27
C SER A 98 3.61 11.53 -4.65
N GLU A 99 4.55 11.91 -3.77
CA GLU A 99 5.55 12.94 -4.04
C GLU A 99 6.47 12.53 -5.20
N ASN A 100 6.97 11.28 -5.18
CA ASN A 100 7.82 10.76 -6.26
C ASN A 100 7.07 10.69 -7.61
N LEU A 101 5.79 10.31 -7.59
CA LEU A 101 4.95 10.27 -8.79
C LEU A 101 4.69 11.69 -9.31
N GLN A 102 4.38 12.65 -8.44
CA GLN A 102 4.18 14.04 -8.82
C GLN A 102 5.46 14.67 -9.38
N MET A 103 6.62 14.40 -8.78
CA MET A 103 7.91 14.84 -9.34
C MET A 103 8.19 14.21 -10.71
N SER A 104 7.82 12.94 -10.91
CA SER A 104 7.98 12.27 -12.20
C SER A 104 7.04 12.83 -13.25
N GLU A 105 5.78 13.12 -12.87
CA GLU A 105 4.78 13.75 -13.74
C GLU A 105 5.20 15.16 -14.13
N SER A 106 5.65 15.99 -13.18
CA SER A 106 6.21 17.32 -13.47
C SER A 106 7.38 17.24 -14.43
N ARG A 107 8.30 16.27 -14.27
CA ARG A 107 9.42 16.10 -15.20
C ARG A 107 8.98 15.71 -16.61
N ILE A 108 7.97 14.84 -16.73
CA ILE A 108 7.44 14.43 -18.03
C ILE A 108 6.72 15.62 -18.69
N SER A 109 5.84 16.29 -17.95
CA SER A 109 5.10 17.46 -18.41
C SER A 109 6.04 18.59 -18.84
N ASP A 110 7.06 18.90 -18.04
CA ASP A 110 8.06 19.93 -18.39
C ASP A 110 8.89 19.53 -19.61
N ALA A 111 9.24 18.25 -19.78
CA ALA A 111 9.96 17.77 -20.97
C ALA A 111 9.11 17.87 -22.24
N ASP A 112 7.84 17.49 -22.16
CA ASP A 112 6.89 17.60 -23.28
C ASP A 112 6.61 19.06 -23.64
N ILE A 113 6.41 19.93 -22.64
CA ILE A 113 6.25 21.38 -22.82
C ILE A 113 7.51 21.98 -23.45
N ALA A 114 8.70 21.60 -22.99
CA ALA A 114 9.96 22.08 -23.56
C ALA A 114 10.10 21.67 -25.04
N SER A 115 9.70 20.45 -25.40
CA SER A 115 9.69 19.98 -26.79
C SER A 115 8.72 20.80 -27.64
N GLU A 116 7.48 20.95 -27.19
CA GLU A 116 6.44 21.72 -27.92
C GLU A 116 6.82 23.19 -28.07
N MET A 117 7.40 23.80 -27.02
CA MET A 117 7.90 25.17 -27.06
C MET A 117 9.07 25.33 -28.03
N THR A 118 9.95 24.33 -28.12
CA THR A 118 11.05 24.32 -29.09
C THR A 118 10.52 24.23 -30.51
N GLU A 119 9.55 23.34 -30.77
CA GLU A 119 8.87 23.21 -32.06
C GLU A 119 8.13 24.50 -32.45
N PHE A 120 7.40 25.10 -31.51
CA PHE A 120 6.71 26.38 -31.70
C PHE A 120 7.67 27.52 -32.03
N VAL A 121 8.76 27.66 -31.29
CA VAL A 121 9.81 28.66 -31.56
C VAL A 121 10.46 28.40 -32.92
N ARG A 122 10.73 27.14 -33.27
CA ARG A 122 11.27 26.76 -34.58
C ARG A 122 10.34 27.21 -35.70
N HIS A 123 9.04 26.95 -35.58
CA HIS A 123 8.04 27.39 -36.56
C HIS A 123 7.96 28.91 -36.67
N GLN A 124 8.02 29.61 -35.53
CA GLN A 124 8.02 31.06 -35.51
C GLN A 124 9.27 31.65 -36.19
N ILE A 125 10.46 31.10 -35.92
CA ILE A 125 11.72 31.49 -36.56
C ILE A 125 11.67 31.21 -38.07
N VAL A 126 11.16 30.05 -38.49
CA VAL A 126 11.01 29.72 -39.92
C VAL A 126 10.05 30.70 -40.60
N SER A 127 8.92 31.04 -39.98
CA SER A 127 7.97 32.01 -40.54
C SER A 127 8.57 33.41 -40.66
N GLN A 128 9.25 33.90 -39.62
CA GLN A 128 9.92 35.21 -39.65
C GLN A 128 11.10 35.23 -40.64
N GLY A 129 11.89 34.15 -40.67
CA GLY A 129 12.99 33.98 -41.61
C GLY A 129 12.53 33.88 -43.06
N ALA A 130 11.42 33.22 -43.34
CA ALA A 130 10.82 33.16 -44.67
C ALA A 130 10.38 34.55 -45.16
N VAL A 131 9.79 35.39 -44.29
CA VAL A 131 9.43 36.77 -44.64
C VAL A 131 10.67 37.63 -44.90
N SER A 132 11.70 37.54 -44.05
CA SER A 132 12.97 38.26 -44.25
C SER A 132 13.73 37.77 -45.49
N MET A 133 13.77 36.46 -45.74
CA MET A 133 14.37 35.87 -46.95
C MET A 133 13.59 36.26 -48.21
N LEU A 134 12.25 36.27 -48.17
CA LEU A 134 11.45 36.77 -49.29
C LEU A 134 11.70 38.26 -49.54
N ALA A 135 11.83 39.08 -48.51
CA ALA A 135 12.17 40.49 -48.66
C ALA A 135 13.55 40.68 -49.30
N GLN A 136 14.54 39.88 -48.91
CA GLN A 136 15.90 39.92 -49.46
C GLN A 136 16.00 39.32 -50.88
N ALA A 137 15.24 38.26 -51.18
CA ALA A 137 15.12 37.69 -52.51
C ALA A 137 14.37 38.61 -53.49
N ASN A 138 13.49 39.49 -53.00
CA ASN A 138 12.83 40.51 -53.83
C ASN A 138 13.70 41.75 -54.09
N SER A 139 14.68 42.05 -53.23
CA SER A 139 15.58 43.19 -53.41
C SER A 139 16.78 42.87 -54.32
N LEU A 140 17.27 41.63 -54.31
CA LEU A 140 18.37 41.16 -55.18
C LEU A 140 18.13 41.41 -56.69
N PRO A 141 16.96 41.06 -57.28
CA PRO A 141 16.69 41.26 -58.70
C PRO A 141 16.63 42.73 -59.09
N ARG A 142 16.16 43.61 -58.21
CA ARG A 142 16.11 45.06 -58.47
C ARG A 142 17.50 45.67 -58.53
N MET A 143 18.41 45.24 -57.67
CA MET A 143 19.82 45.65 -57.73
C MET A 143 20.50 45.11 -58.99
N ALA A 144 20.21 43.87 -59.41
CA ALA A 144 20.74 43.31 -60.65
C ALA A 144 20.23 44.05 -61.91
N LEU A 145 18.95 44.46 -61.93
CA LEU A 145 18.39 45.26 -63.02
C LEU A 145 19.01 46.66 -63.11
N GLN A 146 19.38 47.27 -61.98
CA GLN A 146 20.13 48.54 -61.97
C GLN A 146 21.55 48.38 -62.54
N LEU A 147 22.18 47.23 -62.34
CA LEU A 147 23.49 46.91 -62.91
C LEU A 147 23.46 46.50 -64.39
N MET A 148 22.29 46.14 -64.94
CA MET A 148 22.12 45.88 -66.38
C MET A 148 21.63 47.09 -67.17
N GLN A 149 21.18 48.17 -66.51
CA GLN A 149 20.73 49.41 -67.15
C GLN A 149 21.75 50.56 -67.08
N GLY A 150 22.83 50.39 -66.31
CA GLY A 150 24.00 51.28 -66.29
C GLY A 150 25.19 50.63 -66.95
#